data_AF-A0A7J3WFW6-F1
#
_entry.id   AF-A0A7J3WFW6-F1
#
_cell.length_a   1.000
_cell.length_b   1.000
_cell.length_c   1.000
_cell.angle_alpha   90.00
_cell.angle_beta   90.00
_cell.angle_gamma   90.00
#
_symmetry.space_group_name_H-M   'P 1'
#
loop_
_entity.id
_entity.type
_entity.pdbx_description
1 polymer ?
#
loop_
_entity_poly.entity_id
_entity_poly.type
_entity_poly.pdbx_seq_one_letter_code
_entity_poly.pdbx_strand_id
1 'polypeptide(L)'
;WWKKMFLRLVSQEREKGFAAHACHWLPVWRLPEIAEDAEKYFHQTWGVEEYGMKVSIGAYVADQRPAVGFSLFLFYRDDRESRLRAREIWEKWLAHIVERYGAVPYWMGMAWTRALMTRVRPEYRDFLRRLKRSLDPNDVLNPGMLV
;
A
#
# COMPACT_ATOMS: atom_id res chain seq x y z
N TRP A 1 -28.99 4.09 -4.35
CA TRP A 1 -28.33 5.34 -3.91
C TRP A 1 -26.82 5.14 -3.70
N TRP A 2 -26.39 4.26 -2.79
CA TRP A 2 -24.96 3.93 -2.52
C TRP A 2 -24.10 3.58 -3.75
N LYS A 3 -24.63 2.79 -4.71
CA LYS A 3 -23.91 2.42 -5.94
C LYS A 3 -23.37 3.63 -6.73
N LYS A 4 -24.14 4.73 -6.82
CA LYS A 4 -23.75 5.93 -7.59
C LYS A 4 -22.78 6.83 -6.81
N MET A 5 -22.76 6.75 -5.48
CA MET A 5 -21.93 7.59 -4.62
C MET A 5 -20.46 7.11 -4.62
N PHE A 6 -20.25 5.80 -4.49
CA PHE A 6 -18.90 5.22 -4.55
C PHE A 6 -18.33 5.23 -5.98
N LEU A 7 -19.16 5.04 -7.00
CA LEU A 7 -18.69 5.10 -8.40
C LEU A 7 -18.19 6.50 -8.78
N ARG A 8 -18.84 7.58 -8.32
CA ARG A 8 -18.50 8.96 -8.69
C ARG A 8 -17.14 9.46 -8.16
N LEU A 9 -16.69 8.99 -6.99
CA LEU A 9 -15.40 9.39 -6.43
C LEU A 9 -14.19 8.77 -7.14
N VAL A 10 -14.42 7.75 -7.97
CA VAL A 10 -13.36 7.03 -8.70
C VAL A 10 -13.58 7.04 -10.22
N SER A 11 -14.72 7.53 -10.72
CA SER A 11 -15.21 7.22 -12.08
C SER A 11 -14.35 7.73 -13.23
N GLN A 12 -13.64 8.85 -13.09
CA GLN A 12 -12.82 9.38 -14.19
C GLN A 12 -11.53 8.56 -14.40
N GLU A 13 -10.95 8.02 -13.32
CA GLU A 13 -9.77 7.14 -13.37
C GLU A 13 -10.15 5.66 -13.56
N ARG A 14 -11.35 5.26 -13.10
CA ARG A 14 -11.85 3.87 -13.20
C ARG A 14 -12.45 3.48 -14.53
N GLU A 15 -12.57 4.38 -15.51
CA GLU A 15 -13.27 4.12 -16.78
C GLU A 15 -12.76 2.86 -17.51
N LYS A 16 -11.59 2.30 -17.12
CA LYS A 16 -11.02 1.08 -17.71
C LYS A 16 -10.41 0.05 -16.71
N GLY A 17 -10.65 0.09 -15.38
CA GLY A 17 -9.91 -0.84 -14.51
C GLY A 17 -10.14 -0.89 -12.98
N PHE A 18 -9.29 -1.68 -12.31
CA PHE A 18 -9.11 -1.79 -10.86
C PHE A 18 -7.92 -0.95 -10.41
N ALA A 19 -7.80 -0.70 -9.11
CA ALA A 19 -6.69 0.05 -8.53
C ALA A 19 -6.03 -0.74 -7.40
N ALA A 20 -4.71 -0.87 -7.45
CA ALA A 20 -3.89 -1.29 -6.32
C ALA A 20 -3.48 -0.02 -5.56
N HIS A 21 -4.05 0.14 -4.37
CA HIS A 21 -3.95 1.36 -3.59
C HIS A 21 -3.00 1.19 -2.42
N ALA A 22 -2.15 2.17 -2.18
CA ALA A 22 -1.35 2.27 -0.97
C ALA A 22 -1.53 3.66 -0.35
N CYS A 23 -1.88 3.71 0.93
CA CYS A 23 -1.86 4.94 1.71
C CYS A 23 -1.11 4.68 3.02
N HIS A 24 -0.14 5.52 3.32
CA HIS A 24 0.77 5.35 4.46
C HIS A 24 1.37 6.69 4.85
N TRP A 25 1.82 6.79 6.09
CA TRP A 25 2.46 7.97 6.63
C TRP A 25 3.96 7.90 6.40
N LEU A 26 4.54 9.03 5.98
CA LEU A 26 5.97 9.20 5.73
C LEU A 26 6.47 10.52 6.32
N PRO A 27 7.76 10.66 6.64
CA PRO A 27 8.31 11.91 7.13
C PRO A 27 8.19 13.03 6.09
N VAL A 28 7.60 14.17 6.49
CA VAL A 28 7.31 15.28 5.56
C VAL A 28 8.58 15.86 4.90
N TRP A 29 9.69 15.91 5.63
CA TRP A 29 10.97 16.44 5.12
C TRP A 29 11.63 15.57 4.04
N ARG A 30 11.19 14.31 3.88
CA ARG A 30 11.65 13.42 2.80
C ARG A 30 10.69 13.37 1.61
N LEU A 31 9.57 14.10 1.64
CA LEU A 31 8.54 14.02 0.60
C LEU A 31 9.08 14.27 -0.82
N PRO A 32 9.96 15.25 -1.09
CA PRO A 32 10.52 15.44 -2.42
C PRO A 32 11.30 14.20 -2.93
N GLU A 33 12.16 13.64 -2.07
CA GLU A 33 12.94 12.43 -2.37
C GLU A 33 12.02 11.22 -2.63
N ILE A 34 11.00 11.05 -1.80
CA ILE A 34 10.04 9.95 -1.91
C ILE A 34 9.22 10.06 -3.19
N ALA A 35 8.76 11.26 -3.55
CA ALA A 35 8.01 11.48 -4.78
C ALA A 35 8.86 11.16 -6.01
N GLU A 36 10.11 11.64 -6.05
CA GLU A 36 11.04 11.31 -7.14
C GLU A 36 11.33 9.81 -7.23
N ASP A 37 11.49 9.13 -6.09
CA ASP A 37 11.72 7.69 -6.05
C ASP A 37 10.51 6.89 -6.52
N ALA A 38 9.28 7.34 -6.18
CA ALA A 38 8.06 6.75 -6.70
C ALA A 38 7.97 6.90 -8.22
N GLU A 39 8.21 8.11 -8.75
CA GLU A 39 8.24 8.35 -10.20
C GLU A 39 9.25 7.43 -10.92
N LYS A 40 10.48 7.32 -10.39
CA LYS A 40 11.51 6.41 -10.93
C LYS A 40 11.08 4.94 -10.84
N TYR A 41 10.48 4.53 -9.72
CA TYR A 41 10.04 3.16 -9.54
C TYR A 41 8.97 2.77 -10.58
N PHE A 42 7.91 3.57 -10.72
CA PHE A 42 6.80 3.20 -11.60
C PHE A 42 7.11 3.43 -13.09
N HIS A 43 7.71 4.56 -13.45
CA HIS A 43 7.88 4.92 -14.86
C HIS A 43 9.21 4.44 -15.46
N GLN A 44 10.27 4.30 -14.67
CA GLN A 44 11.59 3.94 -15.18
C GLN A 44 11.97 2.49 -14.88
N THR A 45 11.74 2.04 -13.63
CA THR A 45 12.10 0.67 -13.23
C THR A 45 11.11 -0.34 -13.77
N TRP A 46 9.81 -0.02 -13.68
CA TRP A 46 8.74 -0.91 -14.14
C TRP A 46 8.14 -0.52 -15.49
N GLY A 47 8.25 0.74 -15.92
CA GLY A 47 7.63 1.21 -17.16
C GLY A 47 6.14 0.84 -17.24
N VAL A 48 5.36 1.16 -16.19
CA VAL A 48 4.00 0.63 -16.02
C VAL A 48 3.06 0.91 -17.20
N GLU A 49 3.33 1.95 -17.98
CA GLU A 49 2.63 2.29 -19.22
C GLU A 49 2.73 1.20 -20.28
N GLU A 50 3.86 0.47 -20.35
CA GLU A 50 4.07 -0.63 -21.30
C GLU A 50 3.11 -1.79 -21.03
N TYR A 51 2.65 -1.93 -19.78
CA TYR A 51 1.63 -2.90 -19.39
C TYR A 51 0.20 -2.35 -19.51
N GLY A 52 0.02 -1.16 -20.09
CA GLY A 52 -1.27 -0.48 -20.18
C GLY A 52 -1.82 -0.04 -18.81
N MET A 53 -0.94 0.15 -17.83
CA MET A 53 -1.30 0.62 -16.49
C MET A 53 -1.04 2.13 -16.38
N LYS A 54 -1.61 2.74 -15.35
CA LYS A 54 -1.37 4.16 -15.01
C LYS A 54 -1.14 4.28 -13.52
N VAL A 55 -0.28 5.19 -13.10
CA VAL A 55 -0.07 5.50 -11.69
C VAL A 55 -0.49 6.93 -11.38
N SER A 56 -1.13 7.13 -10.22
CA SER A 56 -1.36 8.44 -9.63
C SER A 56 -0.68 8.47 -8.27
N ILE A 57 0.12 9.50 -8.05
CA ILE A 57 0.84 9.75 -6.81
C ILE A 57 0.32 11.05 -6.21
N GLY A 58 0.02 11.05 -4.92
CA GLY A 58 -0.49 12.20 -4.21
C GLY A 58 -0.03 12.22 -2.77
N ALA A 59 -0.04 13.40 -2.15
CA ALA A 59 0.30 13.57 -0.75
C ALA A 59 -0.67 14.54 -0.09
N TYR A 60 -1.19 14.16 1.07
CA TYR A 60 -2.01 15.01 1.93
C TYR A 60 -1.14 15.59 3.04
N VAL A 61 -0.78 16.86 2.89
CA VAL A 61 0.00 17.65 3.86
C VAL A 61 -0.96 18.40 4.77
N ALA A 62 -0.74 18.33 6.08
CA ALA A 62 -1.46 19.11 7.08
C ALA A 62 -0.44 19.89 7.92
N ASP A 63 -0.73 21.17 8.20
CA ASP A 63 0.22 22.20 8.65
C ASP A 63 0.94 21.94 9.99
N GLN A 64 0.66 20.85 10.69
CA GLN A 64 1.20 20.58 12.03
C GLN A 64 1.57 19.11 12.27
N ARG A 65 1.92 18.35 11.22
CA ARG A 65 2.34 16.94 11.40
C ARG A 65 3.74 16.69 10.86
N PRO A 66 4.60 15.98 11.62
CA PRO A 66 5.92 15.57 11.14
C PRO A 66 5.82 14.51 10.03
N ALA A 67 4.62 13.97 9.80
CA ALA A 67 4.34 12.98 8.77
C ALA A 67 3.23 13.44 7.82
N VAL A 68 3.37 13.09 6.56
CA VAL A 68 2.44 13.33 5.46
C VAL A 68 1.75 12.03 5.07
N GLY A 69 0.45 12.11 4.73
CA GLY A 69 -0.25 10.97 4.15
C GLY A 69 0.16 10.83 2.69
N PHE A 70 0.92 9.80 2.34
CA PHE A 70 1.32 9.50 0.97
C PHE A 70 0.36 8.49 0.35
N SER A 71 -0.27 8.86 -0.75
CA SER A 71 -1.28 8.07 -1.45
C SER A 71 -0.79 7.68 -2.84
N LEU A 72 -0.91 6.41 -3.18
CA LEU A 72 -0.55 5.86 -4.47
C LEU A 72 -1.65 4.97 -5.01
N PHE A 73 -1.99 5.16 -6.29
CA PHE A 73 -2.96 4.35 -7.01
C PHE A 73 -2.33 3.83 -8.29
N LEU A 74 -2.12 2.52 -8.38
CA LEU A 74 -1.77 1.85 -9.63
C LEU A 74 -3.05 1.31 -10.28
N PHE A 75 -3.49 1.92 -11.38
CA PHE A 75 -4.66 1.55 -12.15
C PHE A 75 -4.30 0.54 -13.24
N TYR A 76 -5.08 -0.53 -13.35
CA TYR A 76 -4.84 -1.64 -14.29
C TYR A 76 -6.15 -2.29 -14.74
N ARG A 77 -6.12 -2.98 -15.89
CA ARG A 77 -7.29 -3.69 -16.44
C ARG A 77 -7.69 -4.91 -15.62
N ASP A 78 -8.97 -5.26 -15.64
CA ASP A 78 -9.49 -6.38 -14.87
C ASP A 78 -9.34 -7.76 -15.53
N ASP A 79 -8.12 -8.12 -15.89
CA ASP A 79 -7.79 -9.45 -16.40
C ASP A 79 -6.68 -10.10 -15.58
N ARG A 80 -6.54 -11.43 -15.74
CA ARG A 80 -5.63 -12.22 -14.90
C ARG A 80 -4.19 -11.75 -15.01
N GLU A 81 -3.72 -11.43 -16.21
CA GLU A 81 -2.33 -11.05 -16.45
C GLU A 81 -2.04 -9.69 -15.82
N SER A 82 -2.87 -8.69 -16.13
CA SER A 82 -2.79 -7.35 -15.55
C SER A 82 -2.87 -7.38 -14.02
N ARG A 83 -3.77 -8.19 -13.44
CA ARG A 83 -3.89 -8.36 -11.98
C ARG A 83 -2.62 -8.93 -11.35
N LEU A 84 -2.04 -9.97 -11.94
CA LEU A 84 -0.84 -10.60 -11.39
C LEU A 84 0.36 -9.65 -11.47
N ARG A 85 0.53 -8.97 -12.60
CA ARG A 85 1.60 -7.98 -12.77
C ARG A 85 1.43 -6.79 -11.84
N ALA A 86 0.23 -6.21 -11.78
CA ALA A 86 -0.04 -5.06 -10.90
C ALA A 86 0.17 -5.44 -9.42
N ARG A 87 -0.23 -6.65 -9.02
CA ARG A 87 0.03 -7.17 -7.68
C ARG A 87 1.51 -7.27 -7.37
N GLU A 88 2.31 -7.81 -8.28
CA GLU A 88 3.76 -7.93 -8.11
C GLU A 88 4.41 -6.55 -7.92
N ILE A 89 4.11 -5.61 -8.81
CA ILE A 89 4.64 -4.23 -8.77
C ILE A 89 4.24 -3.55 -7.47
N TRP A 90 2.98 -3.69 -7.07
CA TRP A 90 2.43 -3.08 -5.88
C TRP A 90 3.00 -3.68 -4.60
N GLU A 91 3.04 -5.01 -4.45
CA GLU A 91 3.60 -5.67 -3.25
C GLU A 91 5.09 -5.34 -3.07
N LYS A 92 5.84 -5.25 -4.17
CA LYS A 92 7.25 -4.80 -4.15
C LYS A 92 7.37 -3.32 -3.77
N TRP A 93 6.47 -2.45 -4.22
CA TRP A 93 6.44 -1.04 -3.80
C TRP A 93 6.19 -0.91 -2.29
N LEU A 94 5.22 -1.67 -1.74
CA LEU A 94 4.95 -1.65 -0.29
C LEU A 94 6.19 -2.05 0.52
N ALA A 95 6.89 -3.10 0.09
CA ALA A 95 8.12 -3.54 0.74
C ALA A 95 9.23 -2.48 0.64
N HIS A 96 9.42 -1.93 -0.55
CA HIS A 96 10.42 -0.89 -0.85
C HIS A 96 10.22 0.37 0.01
N ILE A 97 9.00 0.89 0.07
CA ILE A 97 8.73 2.13 0.80
C ILE A 97 8.84 1.96 2.32
N VAL A 98 8.51 0.77 2.85
CA VAL A 98 8.75 0.44 4.26
C VAL A 98 10.26 0.39 4.53
N GLU A 99 11.02 -0.27 3.68
CA GLU A 99 12.46 -0.49 3.87
C GLU A 99 13.27 0.80 3.77
N ARG A 100 12.98 1.64 2.78
CA ARG A 100 13.78 2.82 2.48
C ARG A 100 13.37 4.06 3.28
N TYR A 101 12.08 4.16 3.62
CA TYR A 101 11.51 5.38 4.19
C TYR A 101 10.75 5.16 5.50
N GLY A 102 10.62 3.92 5.97
CA GLY A 102 9.91 3.62 7.22
C GLY A 102 8.41 3.87 7.11
N ALA A 103 7.81 3.63 5.94
CA ALA A 103 6.38 3.81 5.71
C ALA A 103 5.50 3.15 6.77
N VAL A 104 4.54 3.91 7.31
CA VAL A 104 3.59 3.41 8.31
C VAL A 104 2.18 3.37 7.73
N PRO A 105 1.62 2.20 7.41
CA PRO A 105 0.24 2.11 6.95
C PRO A 105 -0.74 2.45 8.08
N TYR A 106 -1.79 3.21 7.76
CA TYR A 106 -2.89 3.51 8.69
C TYR A 106 -3.98 2.43 8.70
N TRP A 107 -4.03 1.58 7.67
CA TRP A 107 -4.86 0.37 7.63
C TRP A 107 -4.00 -0.87 7.40
N MET A 108 -4.05 -1.80 8.35
CA MET A 108 -3.36 -3.08 8.25
C MET A 108 -4.25 -4.09 7.52
N GLY A 109 -3.86 -4.46 6.30
CA GLY A 109 -4.42 -5.54 5.50
C GLY A 109 -3.41 -6.68 5.30
N MET A 110 -3.79 -7.74 4.57
CA MET A 110 -2.86 -8.86 4.28
C MET A 110 -1.59 -8.38 3.54
N ALA A 111 -1.73 -7.45 2.59
CA ALA A 111 -0.60 -6.95 1.81
C ALA A 111 0.41 -6.21 2.69
N TRP A 112 -0.06 -5.27 3.50
CA TRP A 112 0.78 -4.53 4.45
C TRP A 112 1.36 -5.42 5.54
N THR A 113 0.61 -6.41 6.04
CA THR A 113 1.13 -7.40 7.00
C THR A 113 2.37 -8.10 6.46
N ARG A 114 2.33 -8.57 5.20
CA ARG A 114 3.48 -9.26 4.58
C ARG A 114 4.69 -8.34 4.42
N ALA A 115 4.46 -7.10 3.98
CA ALA A 115 5.51 -6.11 3.80
C ALA A 115 6.14 -5.66 5.13
N LEU A 116 5.32 -5.41 6.16
CA LEU A 116 5.74 -4.78 7.41
C LEU A 116 6.22 -5.80 8.46
N MET A 117 5.50 -6.90 8.66
CA MET A 117 5.78 -7.82 9.79
C MET A 117 7.06 -8.63 9.62
N THR A 118 7.62 -8.66 8.41
CA THR A 118 8.95 -9.22 8.13
C THR A 118 10.08 -8.26 8.51
N ARG A 119 9.78 -6.98 8.73
CA ARG A 119 10.74 -5.89 8.97
C ARG A 119 10.66 -5.30 10.38
N VAL A 120 9.59 -5.58 11.13
CA VAL A 120 9.53 -5.24 12.55
C VAL A 120 10.53 -6.10 13.34
N ARG A 121 10.96 -5.59 14.49
CA ARG A 121 11.85 -6.32 15.41
C ARG A 121 11.21 -7.68 15.79
N PRO A 122 11.97 -8.79 15.78
CA PRO A 122 11.43 -10.11 16.12
C PRO A 122 10.69 -10.14 17.46
N GLU A 123 11.19 -9.41 18.46
CA GLU A 123 10.61 -9.32 19.79
C GLU A 123 9.20 -8.74 19.78
N TYR A 124 8.94 -7.75 18.91
CA TYR A 124 7.61 -7.16 18.75
C TYR A 124 6.65 -8.16 18.10
N ARG A 125 7.11 -8.88 17.07
CA ARG A 125 6.32 -9.94 16.43
C ARG A 125 5.98 -11.06 17.41
N ASP A 126 6.93 -11.48 18.23
CA ASP A 126 6.73 -12.54 19.22
C ASP A 126 5.86 -12.07 20.40
N PHE A 127 5.93 -10.79 20.77
CA PHE A 127 4.96 -10.19 21.68
C PHE A 127 3.53 -10.30 21.14
N LEU A 128 3.29 -9.85 19.89
CA LEU A 128 1.98 -9.91 19.26
C LEU A 128 1.47 -11.36 19.12
N ARG A 129 2.34 -12.32 18.76
CA ARG A 129 1.99 -13.75 18.68
C ARG A 129 1.54 -14.32 20.01
N ARG A 130 2.27 -14.01 21.08
CA ARG A 130 1.93 -14.45 22.44
C ARG A 130 0.57 -13.89 22.85
N LEU A 131 0.35 -12.59 22.62
CA LEU A 131 -0.94 -11.95 22.89
C LEU A 131 -2.08 -12.61 22.13
N LYS A 132 -1.92 -12.81 20.81
CA LYS A 132 -2.93 -13.47 19.95
C LYS A 132 -3.25 -14.89 20.44
N ARG A 133 -2.24 -15.71 20.76
CA ARG A 133 -2.46 -17.07 21.28
C ARG A 133 -3.15 -17.09 22.64
N SER A 134 -2.88 -16.11 23.50
CA SER A 134 -3.56 -15.99 24.80
C SER A 134 -5.03 -15.62 24.67
N LEU A 135 -5.38 -14.78 23.69
CA LEU A 135 -6.74 -14.28 23.49
C LEU A 135 -7.59 -15.15 22.55
N ASP A 136 -6.95 -15.82 21.59
CA ASP A 136 -7.60 -16.65 20.59
C ASP A 136 -6.77 -17.94 20.34
N PRO A 137 -6.80 -18.87 21.31
CA PRO A 137 -5.97 -20.08 21.28
C PRO A 137 -6.33 -21.04 20.15
N ASN A 138 -7.54 -20.96 19.61
CA ASN A 138 -8.02 -21.80 18.51
C ASN A 138 -7.87 -21.11 17.14
N ASP A 139 -7.29 -19.91 17.10
CA ASP A 139 -7.09 -19.08 15.90
C ASP A 139 -8.36 -18.93 15.05
N VAL A 140 -9.49 -18.60 15.68
CA VAL A 140 -10.76 -18.38 14.96
C VAL A 140 -10.84 -16.97 14.39
N LEU A 141 -10.24 -15.99 15.08
CA LEU A 141 -10.32 -14.57 14.78
C LEU A 141 -9.22 -14.15 13.80
N ASN A 142 -9.55 -14.19 12.52
CA ASN A 142 -8.75 -13.63 11.42
C ASN A 142 -7.32 -14.24 11.30
N PRO A 143 -7.20 -15.54 10.96
CA PRO A 143 -5.93 -16.25 10.84
C PRO A 143 -4.94 -15.58 9.89
N GLY A 144 -3.67 -15.50 10.30
CA GLY A 144 -2.57 -14.99 9.47
C GLY A 144 -2.56 -13.47 9.27
N MET A 145 -3.44 -12.74 9.94
CA MET A 145 -3.39 -11.28 10.01
C MET A 145 -2.53 -10.83 11.19
N LEU A 146 -1.56 -9.95 10.93
CA LEU A 146 -0.53 -9.46 11.85
C LEU A 146 0.49 -10.51 12.34
N VAL A 147 0.08 -11.69 12.80
CA VAL A 147 0.99 -12.67 13.45
C VAL A 147 0.65 -14.13 13.25
#